data_AF-A0A5B8LLJ3-F1
#
_entry.id   AF-A0A5B8LLJ3-F1
#
_cell.length_a   1.000
_cell.length_b   1.000
_cell.length_c   1.000
_cell.angle_alpha   90.00
_cell.angle_beta   90.00
_cell.angle_gamma   90.00
#
_symmetry.space_group_name_H-M   'P 1'
#
loop_
_entity.id
_entity.type
_entity.pdbx_description
1 polymer ?
#
loop_
_entity_poly.entity_id
_entity_poly.type
_entity_poly.pdbx_seq_one_letter_code
_entity_poly.pdbx_strand_id
1 'polypeptide(L)'
;MFRYSNDPTNVAPGNGPSLDLSVNGDKYFSIDGGQTALFGNTFSNGRYNGTDKQQASHWRDTAGCQIGNGIMDPTFCFGQTGYITGLDLAAYDAMGWNLSTNALTYGTTSTASIYRALAPVPEPTTWAMMIVGFGLVGSAMRRSRKVTTRVRFA
;
A
#
# COMPACT_ATOMS: atom_id res chain seq x y z
N MET A 1 16.14 -0.34 -16.46
CA MET A 1 16.60 -0.88 -15.16
C MET A 1 17.02 0.30 -14.31
N PHE A 2 16.69 0.32 -13.02
CA PHE A 2 16.77 1.54 -12.18
C PHE A 2 17.55 1.35 -10.87
N ARG A 3 18.29 0.25 -10.72
CA ARG A 3 19.10 -0.07 -9.55
C ARG A 3 20.55 0.30 -9.82
N TYR A 4 21.08 1.25 -9.06
CA TYR A 4 22.42 1.82 -9.26
C TYR A 4 23.28 1.70 -8.02
N SER A 5 24.60 1.79 -8.21
CA SER A 5 25.60 2.02 -7.17
C SER A 5 26.77 2.83 -7.74
N ASN A 6 27.61 3.40 -6.86
CA ASN A 6 28.91 3.91 -7.27
C ASN A 6 29.83 2.71 -7.47
N ASP A 7 29.97 2.25 -8.72
CA ASP A 7 30.62 1.01 -9.14
C ASP A 7 31.81 0.57 -8.26
N PRO A 8 31.57 -0.18 -7.18
CA PRO A 8 32.63 -0.50 -6.23
C PRO A 8 33.53 -1.63 -6.76
N THR A 9 33.17 -2.20 -7.90
CA THR A 9 33.77 -3.40 -8.49
C THR A 9 34.45 -3.13 -9.84
N ASN A 10 34.45 -1.87 -10.32
CA ASN A 10 34.97 -1.46 -11.63
C ASN A 10 34.42 -2.32 -12.79
N VAL A 11 33.14 -2.69 -12.74
CA VAL A 11 32.50 -3.54 -13.76
C VAL A 11 32.07 -2.70 -14.96
N ALA A 12 31.73 -1.44 -14.75
CA ALA A 12 31.48 -0.45 -15.79
C ALA A 12 32.74 0.42 -16.03
N PRO A 13 33.11 0.74 -17.27
CA PRO A 13 34.21 1.64 -17.54
C PRO A 13 33.94 3.06 -16.98
N GLY A 14 34.71 3.48 -15.96
CA GLY A 14 34.64 4.82 -15.36
C GLY A 14 34.41 4.79 -13.84
N ASN A 15 34.38 5.97 -13.22
CA ASN A 15 34.12 6.15 -11.77
C ASN A 15 32.68 6.64 -11.49
N GLY A 16 31.81 6.61 -12.49
CA GLY A 16 30.43 7.09 -12.41
C GLY A 16 29.47 6.04 -11.85
N PRO A 17 28.22 6.42 -11.54
CA PRO A 17 27.22 5.48 -11.13
C PRO A 17 26.92 4.49 -12.27
N SER A 18 26.74 3.22 -11.92
CA SER A 18 26.46 2.16 -12.89
C SER A 18 25.24 1.35 -12.48
N LEU A 19 24.57 0.77 -13.48
CA LEU A 19 23.50 -0.18 -13.24
C LEU A 19 24.07 -1.42 -12.56
N ASP A 20 23.55 -1.73 -11.38
CA ASP A 20 24.17 -2.70 -10.51
C ASP A 20 23.15 -3.75 -10.03
N LEU A 21 23.25 -4.92 -10.64
CA LEU A 21 22.47 -6.11 -10.30
C LEU A 21 23.18 -7.06 -9.33
N SER A 22 24.37 -6.70 -8.87
CA SER A 22 25.10 -7.52 -7.93
C SER A 22 24.33 -7.66 -6.61
N VAL A 23 24.64 -8.74 -5.92
CA VAL A 23 24.26 -8.96 -4.53
C VAL A 23 25.27 -8.28 -3.63
N ASN A 24 24.86 -7.89 -2.42
CA ASN A 24 25.68 -7.16 -1.46
C ASN A 24 26.03 -5.72 -1.89
N GLY A 25 26.48 -4.92 -0.92
CA GLY A 25 26.76 -3.49 -1.08
C GLY A 25 25.49 -2.64 -1.13
N ASP A 26 25.65 -1.35 -0.89
CA ASP A 26 24.54 -0.42 -0.91
C ASP A 26 24.20 -0.06 -2.35
N LYS A 27 22.93 -0.29 -2.72
CA LYS A 27 22.35 0.08 -4.02
C LYS A 27 21.15 0.98 -3.76
N TYR A 28 20.75 1.74 -4.77
CA TYR A 28 19.60 2.63 -4.68
C TYR A 28 18.82 2.66 -5.98
N PHE A 29 17.54 3.03 -5.87
CA PHE A 29 16.68 3.34 -6.99
C PHE A 29 16.96 4.75 -7.48
N SER A 30 17.16 4.92 -8.78
CA SER A 30 17.42 6.21 -9.41
C SER A 30 16.72 6.30 -10.76
N ILE A 31 16.20 7.49 -11.07
CA ILE A 31 15.54 7.83 -12.34
C ILE A 31 16.34 8.85 -13.16
N ASP A 32 17.51 9.27 -12.67
CA ASP A 32 18.38 10.29 -13.28
C ASP A 32 19.72 9.70 -13.75
N GLY A 33 19.73 8.41 -14.10
CA GLY A 33 20.93 7.71 -14.58
C GLY A 33 21.92 7.34 -13.48
N GLY A 34 21.46 7.28 -12.23
CA GLY A 34 22.28 6.96 -11.06
C GLY A 34 22.90 8.17 -10.39
N GLN A 35 22.59 9.39 -10.82
CA GLN A 35 23.19 10.60 -10.22
C GLN A 35 22.70 10.83 -8.79
N THR A 36 21.44 10.49 -8.50
CA THR A 36 20.89 10.57 -7.15
C THR A 36 20.04 9.35 -6.80
N ALA A 37 20.09 8.96 -5.52
CA ALA A 37 19.10 8.07 -4.94
C ALA A 37 17.78 8.83 -4.78
N LEU A 38 16.74 8.42 -5.51
CA LEU A 38 15.44 9.10 -5.44
C LEU A 38 14.91 9.04 -4.00
N PHE A 39 14.57 10.19 -3.40
CA PHE A 39 14.19 10.28 -1.98
C PHE A 39 15.24 9.74 -0.98
N GLY A 40 16.52 9.66 -1.36
CA GLY A 40 17.56 9.12 -0.49
C GLY A 40 17.40 7.62 -0.18
N ASN A 41 16.66 6.89 -1.03
CA ASN A 41 16.36 5.49 -0.79
C ASN A 41 17.60 4.59 -0.82
N THR A 42 17.41 3.37 -0.32
CA THR A 42 18.33 2.25 -0.50
C THR A 42 17.54 0.96 -0.76
N PHE A 43 18.14 0.06 -1.52
CA PHE A 43 17.69 -1.32 -1.66
C PHE A 43 18.30 -2.19 -0.55
N SER A 44 17.64 -3.31 -0.28
CA SER A 44 18.24 -4.36 0.51
C SER A 44 19.52 -4.90 -0.15
N ASN A 45 20.50 -5.28 0.68
CA ASN A 45 21.79 -5.81 0.25
C ASN A 45 21.82 -7.35 0.11
N GLY A 46 20.75 -8.05 0.51
CA GLY A 46 20.52 -9.44 0.12
C GLY A 46 20.53 -10.45 1.27
N ARG A 47 19.75 -11.52 1.10
CA ARG A 47 19.44 -12.50 2.15
C ARG A 47 20.65 -13.30 2.61
N TYR A 48 21.48 -13.73 1.66
CA TYR A 48 22.63 -14.60 1.92
C TYR A 48 23.92 -13.79 2.01
N ASN A 49 24.19 -13.00 0.98
CA ASN A 49 25.46 -12.28 0.81
C ASN A 49 25.44 -10.85 1.39
N GLY A 50 24.28 -10.38 1.83
CA GLY A 50 24.11 -9.07 2.47
C GLY A 50 24.09 -9.14 4.00
N THR A 51 24.12 -7.97 4.60
CA THR A 51 24.08 -7.78 6.07
C THR A 51 22.66 -7.60 6.61
N ASP A 52 21.70 -7.15 5.80
CA ASP A 52 20.33 -6.89 6.24
C ASP A 52 19.43 -8.14 6.24
N LYS A 53 19.88 -9.23 5.59
CA LYS A 53 19.19 -10.52 5.51
C LYS A 53 17.83 -10.48 4.80
N GLN A 54 17.61 -9.48 3.94
CA GLN A 54 16.38 -9.33 3.17
C GLN A 54 16.58 -9.53 1.66
N GLN A 55 15.50 -9.60 0.87
CA GLN A 55 15.63 -9.83 -0.57
C GLN A 55 16.13 -8.56 -1.28
N ALA A 56 17.19 -8.66 -2.10
CA ALA A 56 17.87 -7.50 -2.70
C ALA A 56 17.04 -6.68 -3.72
N SER A 57 15.85 -7.16 -4.07
CA SER A 57 14.84 -6.45 -4.88
C SER A 57 13.86 -5.62 -4.06
N HIS A 58 13.87 -5.75 -2.73
CA HIS A 58 13.06 -4.95 -1.82
C HIS A 58 13.80 -3.69 -1.39
N TRP A 59 13.05 -2.71 -0.87
CA TRP A 59 13.67 -1.60 -0.16
C TRP A 59 14.46 -2.10 1.04
N ARG A 60 15.45 -1.31 1.47
CA ARG A 60 16.18 -1.59 2.69
C ARG A 60 15.21 -1.61 3.87
N ASP A 61 15.33 -2.64 4.69
CA ASP A 61 14.51 -2.84 5.88
C ASP A 61 14.84 -1.82 6.96
N THR A 62 13.80 -1.22 7.52
CA THR A 62 13.87 -0.22 8.59
C THR A 62 13.58 -0.86 9.94
N ALA A 63 14.60 -0.88 10.79
CA ALA A 63 14.50 -1.49 12.12
C ALA A 63 13.45 -0.81 13.01
N GLY A 64 12.92 -1.57 13.98
CA GLY A 64 12.11 -1.02 15.06
C GLY A 64 10.69 -0.63 14.65
N CYS A 65 10.12 -1.27 13.62
CA CYS A 65 8.74 -1.03 13.17
C CYS A 65 8.49 0.42 12.72
N GLN A 66 9.53 1.13 12.32
CA GLN A 66 9.39 2.49 11.82
C GLN A 66 8.90 2.47 10.37
N ILE A 67 8.39 3.61 9.91
CA ILE A 67 8.04 3.77 8.51
C ILE A 67 9.35 3.94 7.73
N GLY A 68 9.69 2.92 6.95
CA GLY A 68 10.86 2.93 6.08
C GLY A 68 10.63 3.61 4.74
N ASN A 69 11.37 3.13 3.74
CA ASN A 69 11.33 3.63 2.37
C ASN A 69 9.96 3.50 1.69
N GLY A 70 9.11 2.58 2.17
CA GLY A 70 7.76 2.37 1.63
C GLY A 70 7.25 0.97 1.87
N ILE A 71 6.23 0.57 1.10
CA ILE A 71 5.55 -0.71 1.27
C ILE A 71 6.40 -1.90 0.82
N MET A 72 7.42 -1.66 -0.02
CA MET A 72 8.40 -2.68 -0.38
C MET A 72 9.52 -2.84 0.65
N ASP A 73 9.47 -2.14 1.80
CA ASP A 73 10.23 -2.56 2.98
C ASP A 73 9.72 -3.97 3.39
N PRO A 74 10.60 -4.99 3.44
CA PRO A 74 10.19 -6.40 3.50
C PRO A 74 9.65 -6.83 4.87
N THR A 75 9.75 -5.99 5.91
CA THR A 75 9.38 -6.36 7.27
C THR A 75 8.19 -5.55 7.77
N PHE A 76 7.11 -6.25 8.14
CA PHE A 76 6.02 -5.69 8.94
C PHE A 76 6.06 -6.26 10.35
N CYS A 77 5.96 -5.40 11.34
CA CYS A 77 5.74 -5.85 12.71
C CYS A 77 4.32 -6.37 12.91
N PHE A 78 4.15 -7.22 13.92
CA PHE A 78 2.83 -7.69 14.30
C PHE A 78 1.90 -6.51 14.62
N GLY A 79 0.74 -6.45 13.95
CA GLY A 79 -0.23 -5.37 14.11
C GLY A 79 0.12 -4.07 13.38
N GLN A 80 1.21 -4.01 12.61
CA GLN A 80 1.57 -2.85 11.79
C GLN A 80 0.80 -2.86 10.46
N THR A 81 0.38 -1.68 10.00
CA THR A 81 -0.16 -1.48 8.65
C THR A 81 0.96 -1.11 7.68
N GLY A 82 0.73 -1.35 6.39
CA GLY A 82 1.67 -0.91 5.34
C GLY A 82 1.59 0.60 5.12
N TYR A 83 2.66 1.18 4.61
CA TYR A 83 2.70 2.58 4.19
C TYR A 83 3.23 2.66 2.77
N ILE A 84 2.46 3.31 1.90
CA ILE A 84 2.87 3.62 0.53
C ILE A 84 3.49 5.01 0.53
N THR A 85 4.67 5.15 -0.06
CA THR A 85 5.40 6.42 -0.22
C THR A 85 5.49 6.81 -1.69
N GLY A 86 5.97 8.03 -1.95
CA GLY A 86 6.28 8.47 -3.32
C GLY A 86 7.35 7.60 -3.99
N LEU A 87 8.26 6.98 -3.22
CA LEU A 87 9.26 6.05 -3.75
C LEU A 87 8.61 4.81 -4.35
N ASP A 88 7.63 4.22 -3.66
CA ASP A 88 6.89 3.08 -4.18
C ASP A 88 6.24 3.44 -5.52
N LEU A 89 5.51 4.55 -5.56
CA LEU A 89 4.83 4.99 -6.79
C LEU A 89 5.81 5.27 -7.92
N ALA A 90 6.93 5.96 -7.64
CA ALA A 90 7.95 6.24 -8.65
C ALA A 90 8.57 4.96 -9.21
N ALA A 91 8.74 3.93 -8.39
CA ALA A 91 9.22 2.63 -8.84
C ALA A 91 8.20 1.93 -9.75
N TYR A 92 6.91 1.97 -9.41
CA TYR A 92 5.84 1.43 -10.26
C TYR A 92 5.72 2.17 -11.60
N ASP A 93 5.79 3.50 -11.59
CA ASP A 93 5.82 4.33 -12.80
C ASP A 93 7.00 3.96 -13.71
N ALA A 94 8.19 3.86 -13.13
CA ALA A 94 9.39 3.44 -13.85
C ALA A 94 9.29 2.00 -14.41
N MET A 95 8.51 1.11 -13.79
CA MET A 95 8.19 -0.22 -14.32
C MET A 95 7.14 -0.21 -15.44
N GLY A 96 6.52 0.94 -15.73
CA GLY A 96 5.56 1.15 -16.82
C GLY A 96 4.10 1.27 -16.39
N TRP A 97 3.82 1.45 -15.09
CA TRP A 97 2.46 1.70 -14.61
C TRP A 97 2.06 3.16 -14.81
N ASN A 98 0.90 3.41 -15.40
CA ASN A 98 0.36 4.76 -15.45
C ASN A 98 -0.19 5.16 -14.07
N LEU A 99 0.36 6.21 -13.48
CA LEU A 99 -0.14 6.77 -12.22
C LEU A 99 -1.21 7.84 -12.47
N SER A 100 -2.20 7.91 -11.58
CA SER A 100 -3.15 9.04 -11.50
C SER A 100 -2.69 10.16 -10.58
N THR A 101 -1.53 9.99 -9.93
CA THR A 101 -0.94 10.92 -8.98
C THR A 101 0.53 11.15 -9.31
N ASN A 102 1.06 12.32 -8.92
CA ASN A 102 2.48 12.60 -9.07
C ASN A 102 3.27 11.96 -7.93
N ALA A 103 4.09 10.95 -8.25
CA ALA A 103 4.94 10.25 -7.29
C ALA A 103 5.94 11.18 -6.57
N LEU A 104 6.44 12.22 -7.24
CA LEU A 104 7.44 13.16 -6.69
C LEU A 104 6.89 14.04 -5.57
N THR A 105 5.57 14.23 -5.51
CA THR A 105 4.88 15.04 -4.50
C THR A 105 3.94 14.22 -3.63
N TYR A 106 3.97 12.89 -3.75
CA TYR A 106 3.06 12.00 -3.04
C TYR A 106 3.47 11.88 -1.56
N GLY A 107 2.54 12.23 -0.67
CA GLY A 107 2.73 12.05 0.77
C GLY A 107 2.54 10.60 1.20
N THR A 108 3.25 10.19 2.26
CA THR A 108 3.13 8.85 2.83
C THR A 108 1.70 8.55 3.28
N THR A 109 1.13 7.45 2.80
CA THR A 109 -0.26 7.05 3.10
C THR A 109 -0.33 5.60 3.57
N SER A 110 -1.04 5.35 4.66
CA SER A 110 -1.21 3.97 5.17
C SER A 110 -2.14 3.14 4.28
N THR A 111 -1.88 1.84 4.17
CA THR A 111 -2.78 0.91 3.45
C THR A 111 -4.15 0.82 4.10
N ALA A 112 -4.24 1.00 5.42
CA ALA A 112 -5.51 1.13 6.12
C ALA A 112 -6.33 2.36 5.66
N SER A 113 -5.68 3.50 5.44
CA SER A 113 -6.34 4.70 4.89
C SER A 113 -6.82 4.47 3.46
N ILE A 114 -6.01 3.81 2.63
CA ILE A 114 -6.39 3.45 1.25
C ILE A 114 -7.58 2.51 1.25
N TYR A 115 -7.55 1.46 2.09
CA TYR A 115 -8.65 0.51 2.22
C TYR A 115 -9.95 1.20 2.64
N ARG A 116 -9.90 2.14 3.60
CA ARG A 116 -11.07 2.93 4.02
C ARG A 116 -11.63 3.82 2.90
N ALA A 117 -10.76 4.40 2.07
CA ALA A 117 -11.18 5.21 0.94
C ALA A 117 -11.83 4.38 -0.18
N LEU A 118 -11.48 3.10 -0.29
CA LEU A 118 -12.04 2.15 -1.25
C LEU A 118 -13.17 1.29 -0.67
N ALA A 119 -13.51 1.48 0.61
CA ALA A 119 -14.52 0.66 1.27
C ALA A 119 -15.88 0.85 0.55
N PRO A 120 -16.54 -0.23 0.11
CA PRO A 120 -17.81 -0.13 -0.58
C PRO A 120 -18.84 0.54 0.33
N VAL A 121 -19.37 1.67 -0.12
CA VAL A 121 -20.60 2.22 0.44
C VAL A 121 -21.74 1.37 -0.13
N PRO A 122 -22.64 0.81 0.70
CA PRO A 122 -23.74 0.01 0.17
C PRO A 122 -24.51 0.85 -0.85
N GLU A 123 -24.78 0.28 -2.02
CA GLU A 123 -25.41 1.03 -3.09
C GLU A 123 -26.78 1.56 -2.64
N PRO A 124 -27.22 2.73 -3.12
CA PRO A 124 -28.54 3.28 -2.78
C PRO A 124 -29.68 2.27 -2.97
N THR A 125 -29.58 1.39 -3.97
CA THR A 125 -30.54 0.31 -4.22
C THR A 125 -30.57 -0.71 -3.09
N THR A 126 -29.44 -1.04 -2.48
CA THR A 126 -29.37 -1.92 -1.30
C THR A 126 -30.10 -1.29 -0.11
N TRP A 127 -29.88 0.00 0.15
CA TRP A 127 -30.64 0.73 1.18
C TRP A 127 -32.12 0.75 0.88
N ALA A 128 -32.50 1.03 -0.37
CA ALA A 128 -33.89 1.03 -0.80
C ALA A 128 -34.55 -0.34 -0.59
N MET A 129 -33.89 -1.43 -0.97
CA MET A 129 -34.41 -2.79 -0.78
C MET A 129 -34.52 -3.16 0.69
N MET A 130 -33.57 -2.74 1.54
CA MET A 130 -33.66 -2.93 2.99
C MET A 130 -34.83 -2.13 3.58
N ILE A 131 -34.98 -0.86 3.21
CA ILE A 131 -36.10 -0.01 3.66
C ILE A 131 -37.43 -0.59 3.21
N VAL A 132 -37.54 -1.01 1.96
CA VAL A 132 -38.74 -1.66 1.42
C VAL A 132 -39.01 -2.97 2.15
N GLY A 133 -38.02 -3.84 2.31
CA GLY A 133 -38.15 -5.11 3.01
C GLY A 133 -38.58 -4.94 4.47
N PHE A 134 -37.91 -4.07 5.22
CA PHE A 134 -38.27 -3.76 6.60
C PHE A 134 -39.62 -3.06 6.70
N GLY A 135 -39.95 -2.18 5.76
CA GLY A 135 -41.25 -1.53 5.66
C GLY A 135 -42.39 -2.55 5.45
N LEU A 136 -42.20 -3.51 4.54
CA LEU A 136 -43.15 -4.58 4.29
C LEU A 136 -43.35 -5.46 5.53
N VAL A 137 -42.27 -5.93 6.17
CA VAL A 137 -42.33 -6.73 7.39
C VAL A 137 -43.04 -5.98 8.52
N GLY A 138 -42.63 -4.74 8.79
CA GLY A 138 -43.24 -3.91 9.82
C GLY A 138 -44.73 -3.63 9.56
N SER A 139 -45.11 -3.39 8.30
CA SER A 139 -46.51 -3.18 7.91
C SER A 139 -47.37 -4.42 8.15
N ALA A 140 -46.86 -5.62 7.84
CA ALA A 140 -47.55 -6.89 8.05
C ALA A 140 -47.78 -7.16 9.54
N MET A 141 -46.75 -6.95 10.38
CA MET A 141 -46.88 -7.05 11.84
C MET A 141 -47.86 -6.04 12.44
N ARG A 142 -47.95 -4.83 11.88
CA ARG A 142 -48.90 -3.82 12.34
C ARG A 142 -50.35 -4.18 11.98
N ARG A 143 -50.56 -4.76 10.79
CA ARG A 143 -51.89 -5.19 10.33
C ARG A 143 -52.47 -6.31 11.19
N SER A 144 -51.65 -7.25 11.66
CA SER A 144 -52.11 -8.40 12.46
C SER A 144 -52.50 -8.05 13.91
N ARG A 145 -52.15 -6.85 14.41
CA ARG A 145 -52.43 -6.41 15.78
C ARG A 145 -53.84 -5.88 16.05
N LYS A 146 -54.77 -5.89 15.09
CA LYS A 146 -56.18 -5.56 15.35
C LYS A 146 -56.85 -6.70 16.15
N VAL A 147 -56.64 -6.72 17.46
CA VAL A 147 -57.39 -7.58 18.39
C VAL A 147 -58.70 -6.88 18.70
N THR A 148 -59.82 -7.46 18.27
CA THR A 148 -61.16 -7.00 18.65
C THR A 148 -61.41 -7.39 20.10
N THR A 149 -61.16 -6.48 21.03
CA THR A 149 -61.58 -6.62 22.43
C THR A 149 -63.11 -6.52 22.49
N ARG A 150 -63.79 -7.67 22.54
CA ARG A 150 -65.22 -7.70 22.89
C ARG A 150 -65.35 -7.50 24.41
N VAL A 151 -65.81 -6.32 24.82
CA VAL A 151 -66.24 -6.09 26.20
C VAL A 151 -67.71 -6.48 26.31
N ARG A 152 -68.04 -7.38 27.25
CA ARG A 152 -69.42 -7.81 27.54
C ARG A 152 -69.78 -7.24 28.92
N PHE A 153 -70.83 -6.44 28.98
CA PHE A 153 -71.37 -5.94 30.25
C PHE A 153 -72.43 -6.90 30.79
N ALA A 154 -72.52 -6.97 32.12
CA ALA A 154 -73.42 -7.83 32.89
C ALA A 154 -74.82 -7.25 32.99
#